data_AF-A0A972B4V4-F1
#
_entry.id   AF-A0A972B4V4-F1
#
_cell.length_a   1.000
_cell.length_b   1.000
_cell.length_c   1.000
_cell.angle_alpha   90.00
_cell.angle_beta   90.00
_cell.angle_gamma   90.00
#
_symmetry.space_group_name_H-M   'P 1'
#
loop_
_entity.id
_entity.type
_entity.pdbx_description
1 polymer ?
#
loop_
_entity_poly.entity_id
_entity_poly.type
_entity_poly.pdbx_seq_one_letter_code
_entity_poly.pdbx_strand_id
1 'polypeptide(L)'
;MGKKRDANSYKRKKKYIRPSPFFIIVCEGKITEPDYFKGFPYYSKLGAGYSHAAVHIVPDAGQHEKVVTKAYQVWKDLNEEYGTISPGEVWCVFDCDRDPAGLNRAIQSAKSKKFNAIYSVQSFELWYLQHFQVLTGAISKSEYDKKISEYLGIC
;
A
#
# COMPACT_ATOMS: atom_id res chain seq x y z
N MET A 1 56.21 -10.60 -7.63
CA MET A 1 55.12 -9.92 -8.39
C MET A 1 54.01 -9.54 -7.42
N GLY A 2 53.91 -8.26 -7.03
CA GLY A 2 52.85 -7.79 -6.14
C GLY A 2 51.52 -7.69 -6.88
N LYS A 3 50.48 -8.39 -6.41
CA LYS A 3 49.11 -8.23 -6.91
C LYS A 3 48.69 -6.76 -6.76
N LYS A 4 48.47 -6.07 -7.88
CA LYS A 4 47.83 -4.74 -7.89
C LYS A 4 46.46 -4.87 -7.22
N ARG A 5 46.28 -4.19 -6.10
CA ARG A 5 44.99 -4.14 -5.38
C ARG A 5 44.01 -3.33 -6.23
N ASP A 6 42.87 -3.92 -6.53
CA ASP A 6 41.85 -3.31 -7.39
C ASP A 6 41.23 -2.10 -6.69
N ALA A 7 41.35 -0.92 -7.30
CA ALA A 7 40.83 0.33 -6.75
C ALA A 7 39.30 0.32 -6.59
N ASN A 8 38.57 -0.54 -7.32
CA ASN A 8 37.13 -0.71 -7.12
C ASN A 8 36.79 -1.35 -5.77
N SER A 9 37.71 -2.06 -5.12
CA SER A 9 37.46 -2.65 -3.78
C SER A 9 37.27 -1.59 -2.68
N TYR A 10 37.70 -0.34 -2.92
CA TYR A 10 37.56 0.80 -2.01
C TYR A 10 36.34 1.67 -2.30
N LYS A 11 35.58 1.41 -3.37
CA LYS A 11 34.32 2.13 -3.60
C LYS A 11 33.33 1.68 -2.55
N ARG A 12 33.03 2.58 -1.61
CA ARG A 12 31.93 2.43 -0.66
C ARG A 12 30.66 2.15 -1.47
N LYS A 13 30.13 0.93 -1.41
CA LYS A 13 28.80 0.62 -1.97
C LYS A 13 27.85 1.65 -1.38
N LYS A 14 27.19 2.44 -2.23
CA LYS A 14 26.15 3.38 -1.78
C LYS A 14 25.11 2.54 -1.06
N LYS A 15 25.11 2.60 0.27
CA LYS A 15 24.13 1.95 1.11
C LYS A 15 22.93 2.88 1.10
N TYR A 16 22.05 2.69 0.13
CA TYR A 16 20.79 3.41 0.12
C TYR A 16 20.00 2.98 1.35
N ILE A 17 19.49 3.96 2.10
CA ILE A 17 18.80 3.72 3.36
C ILE A 17 17.31 3.65 3.02
N ARG A 18 16.59 2.64 3.50
CA ARG A 18 15.12 2.67 3.42
C ARG A 18 14.59 3.68 4.45
N PRO A 19 13.56 4.48 4.12
CA PRO A 19 12.91 5.34 5.10
C PRO A 19 12.34 4.51 6.26
N SER A 20 12.29 5.10 7.45
CA SER A 20 11.61 4.57 8.62
C SER A 20 10.69 5.68 9.14
N PRO A 21 9.36 5.45 9.21
CA PRO A 21 8.66 4.20 8.85
C PRO A 21 8.65 3.91 7.33
N PHE A 22 8.47 2.64 6.96
CA PHE A 22 8.20 2.18 5.60
C PHE A 22 6.90 1.38 5.60
N PHE A 23 6.08 1.56 4.56
CA PHE A 23 4.79 0.90 4.44
C PHE A 23 4.68 0.23 3.08
N ILE A 24 4.29 -1.04 3.07
CA ILE A 24 3.86 -1.74 1.86
C ILE A 24 2.33 -1.80 1.91
N ILE A 25 1.65 -1.08 1.03
CA ILE A 25 0.19 -1.04 0.96
C ILE A 25 -0.25 -1.77 -0.29
N VAL A 26 -1.00 -2.85 -0.14
CA VAL A 26 -1.50 -3.65 -1.25
C VAL A 26 -3.01 -3.50 -1.32
N CYS A 27 -3.47 -2.92 -2.42
CA CYS A 27 -4.84 -2.52 -2.67
C CYS A 27 -5.56 -3.57 -3.51
N GLU A 28 -6.80 -3.86 -3.16
CA GLU A 28 -7.69 -4.69 -3.97
C GLU A 28 -8.03 -3.96 -5.28
N GLY A 29 -8.43 -2.70 -5.16
CA GLY A 29 -8.76 -1.82 -6.26
C GLY A 29 -7.55 -1.26 -7.03
N LYS A 30 -7.83 -0.78 -8.24
CA LYS A 30 -6.81 -0.28 -9.17
C LYS A 30 -6.55 1.22 -9.08
N ILE A 31 -7.56 2.02 -8.77
CA ILE A 31 -7.52 3.49 -8.95
C ILE A 31 -7.76 4.22 -7.62
N THR A 32 -8.95 4.08 -7.03
CA THR A 32 -9.36 4.88 -5.86
C THR A 32 -8.45 4.68 -4.65
N GLU A 33 -8.24 3.44 -4.20
CA GLU A 33 -7.39 3.16 -3.03
C GLU A 33 -5.94 3.61 -3.28
N PRO A 34 -5.28 3.22 -4.40
CA PRO A 34 -3.92 3.66 -4.64
C PRO A 34 -3.78 5.19 -4.69
N ASP A 35 -4.67 5.89 -5.39
CA ASP A 35 -4.57 7.34 -5.53
C ASP A 35 -4.84 8.07 -4.20
N TYR A 36 -5.75 7.55 -3.37
CA TYR A 36 -5.94 8.01 -2.01
C TYR A 36 -4.63 7.94 -1.21
N PHE A 37 -3.96 6.78 -1.21
CA PHE A 37 -2.71 6.61 -0.44
C PHE A 37 -1.53 7.40 -1.03
N LYS A 38 -1.50 7.63 -2.34
CA LYS A 38 -0.51 8.52 -3.00
C LYS A 38 -0.65 9.97 -2.57
N GLY A 39 -1.85 10.39 -2.14
CA GLY A 39 -2.12 11.73 -1.61
C GLY A 39 -1.39 12.04 -0.29
N PHE A 40 -0.84 11.02 0.39
CA PHE A 40 -0.12 11.25 1.64
C PHE A 40 1.19 12.01 1.41
N PRO A 41 1.51 13.03 2.25
CA PRO A 41 2.73 13.83 2.11
C PRO A 41 4.04 13.02 2.09
N TYR A 42 4.03 11.82 2.65
CA TYR A 42 5.17 10.91 2.76
C TYR A 42 5.38 10.03 1.52
N TYR A 43 4.44 10.03 0.57
CA TYR A 43 4.58 9.29 -0.69
C TYR A 43 5.65 9.89 -1.60
N SER A 44 5.73 11.21 -1.72
CA SER A 44 6.62 11.90 -2.68
C SER A 44 7.89 12.50 -2.07
N LYS A 45 8.01 12.55 -0.74
CA LYS A 45 9.06 13.32 -0.05
C LYS A 45 10.11 12.43 0.59
N LEU A 46 11.17 12.11 -0.15
CA LEU A 46 12.45 11.72 0.46
C LEU A 46 13.62 12.39 -0.26
N GLY A 47 14.53 12.97 0.53
CA GLY A 47 15.72 13.65 0.03
C GLY A 47 16.75 12.68 -0.58
N ALA A 48 17.87 13.23 -1.04
CA ALA A 48 18.95 12.42 -1.60
C ALA A 48 19.49 11.40 -0.58
N GLY A 49 19.48 10.10 -0.92
CA GLY A 49 20.03 9.02 -0.09
C GLY A 49 19.05 7.88 0.22
N TYR A 50 17.77 8.06 -0.06
CA TYR A 50 16.75 7.01 0.10
C TYR A 50 16.54 6.24 -1.21
N SER A 51 16.36 4.92 -1.09
CA SER A 51 16.09 4.06 -2.26
C SER A 51 14.68 4.30 -2.82
N HIS A 52 13.71 4.54 -1.94
CA HIS A 52 12.28 4.50 -2.21
C HIS A 52 11.53 5.45 -1.31
N ALA A 53 10.34 5.88 -1.76
CA ALA A 53 9.30 6.52 -0.95
C ALA A 53 9.03 5.75 0.36
N ALA A 54 8.53 6.45 1.38
CA ALA A 54 8.14 5.83 2.64
C ALA A 54 6.94 4.87 2.49
N VAL A 55 6.24 4.96 1.36
CA VAL A 55 5.06 4.16 1.05
C VAL A 55 5.24 3.50 -0.33
N HIS A 56 5.21 2.18 -0.37
CA HIS A 56 5.17 1.37 -1.58
C HIS A 56 3.75 0.85 -1.79
N ILE A 57 3.10 1.29 -2.87
CA ILE A 57 1.68 0.99 -3.13
C ILE A 57 1.57 0.02 -4.32
N VAL A 58 0.86 -1.09 -4.11
CA VAL A 58 0.58 -2.10 -5.13
C VAL A 58 -0.92 -2.07 -5.46
N PRO A 59 -1.31 -1.58 -6.65
CA PRO A 59 -2.70 -1.59 -7.09
C PRO A 59 -3.11 -2.97 -7.62
N ASP A 60 -4.42 -3.19 -7.77
CA ASP A 60 -4.99 -4.29 -8.57
C ASP A 60 -4.49 -5.68 -8.14
N ALA A 61 -4.45 -5.92 -6.83
CA ALA A 61 -4.00 -7.20 -6.29
C ALA A 61 -5.06 -8.31 -6.41
N GLY A 62 -6.25 -7.98 -6.88
CA GLY A 62 -7.41 -8.86 -6.94
C GLY A 62 -8.09 -9.02 -5.57
N GLN A 63 -9.16 -9.80 -5.55
CA GLN A 63 -10.06 -9.88 -4.40
C GLN A 63 -9.49 -10.69 -3.22
N HIS A 64 -9.71 -10.22 -1.99
CA HIS A 64 -9.55 -11.00 -0.75
C HIS A 64 -8.18 -11.72 -0.65
N GLU A 65 -8.16 -13.06 -0.67
CA GLU A 65 -6.94 -13.86 -0.47
C GLU A 65 -5.84 -13.55 -1.50
N LYS A 66 -6.21 -13.04 -2.69
CA LYS A 66 -5.25 -12.60 -3.70
C LYS A 66 -4.45 -11.40 -3.22
N VAL A 67 -5.07 -10.46 -2.51
CA VAL A 67 -4.37 -9.32 -1.87
C VAL A 67 -3.30 -9.84 -0.91
N VAL A 68 -3.64 -10.81 -0.06
CA VAL A 68 -2.70 -11.36 0.94
C VAL A 68 -1.55 -12.10 0.27
N THR A 69 -1.86 -12.88 -0.77
CA THR A 69 -0.85 -13.61 -1.55
C THR A 69 0.09 -12.64 -2.25
N LYS A 70 -0.45 -11.60 -2.88
CA LYS A 70 0.32 -10.55 -3.53
C LYS A 70 1.18 -9.77 -2.54
N ALA A 71 0.62 -9.43 -1.38
CA ALA A 71 1.33 -8.75 -0.30
C ALA A 71 2.52 -9.57 0.22
N TYR A 72 2.35 -10.88 0.35
CA TYR A 72 3.45 -11.76 0.73
C TYR A 72 4.57 -11.78 -0.31
N GLN A 73 4.22 -11.88 -1.60
CA GLN A 73 5.19 -11.86 -2.69
C GLN A 73 5.97 -10.54 -2.73
N VAL A 74 5.26 -9.41 -2.67
CA VAL A 74 5.87 -8.07 -2.68
C VAL A 74 6.76 -7.88 -1.46
N TRP A 75 6.27 -8.25 -0.26
CA TRP A 75 7.07 -8.17 0.96
C TRP A 75 8.36 -8.97 0.84
N LYS A 76 8.29 -10.20 0.32
CA LYS A 76 9.46 -11.06 0.11
C LYS A 76 10.46 -10.40 -0.84
N ASP A 77 10.00 -9.93 -2.01
CA ASP A 77 10.86 -9.32 -3.03
C ASP A 77 11.55 -8.06 -2.50
N LEU A 78 10.81 -7.17 -1.85
CA LEU A 78 11.38 -5.94 -1.28
C LEU A 78 12.30 -6.21 -0.07
N ASN A 79 12.00 -7.25 0.72
CA ASN A 79 12.85 -7.63 1.85
C ASN A 79 14.17 -8.28 1.38
N GLU A 80 14.15 -9.00 0.25
CA GLU A 80 15.37 -9.48 -0.42
C GLU A 80 16.21 -8.32 -0.98
N GLU A 81 15.56 -7.30 -1.54
CA GLU A 81 16.25 -6.14 -2.13
C GLU A 81 16.82 -5.17 -1.08
N TYR A 82 16.05 -4.84 -0.04
CA TYR A 82 16.41 -3.79 0.93
C TYR A 82 16.86 -4.32 2.31
N GLY A 83 16.64 -5.59 2.60
CA GLY A 83 16.82 -6.15 3.94
C GLY A 83 15.62 -5.90 4.86
N THR A 84 15.87 -5.76 6.16
CA THR A 84 14.94 -5.87 7.30
C THR A 84 13.60 -5.11 7.18
N ILE A 85 12.65 -5.61 6.39
CA ILE A 85 11.26 -5.16 6.35
C ILE A 85 10.45 -6.09 7.23
N SER A 86 9.86 -5.52 8.28
CA SER A 86 9.01 -6.26 9.19
C SER A 86 7.70 -6.64 8.48
N PRO A 87 7.16 -7.85 8.69
CA PRO A 87 5.78 -8.16 8.28
C PRO A 87 4.74 -7.14 8.78
N GLY A 88 4.98 -6.50 9.93
CA GLY A 88 4.11 -5.46 10.47
C GLY A 88 4.15 -4.13 9.69
N GLU A 89 5.01 -3.99 8.69
CA GLU A 89 5.05 -2.85 7.76
C GLU A 89 4.15 -3.09 6.53
N VAL A 90 3.54 -4.28 6.42
CA VAL A 90 2.64 -4.66 5.32
C VAL A 90 1.19 -4.41 5.71
N TRP A 91 0.44 -3.80 4.79
CA TRP A 91 -0.97 -3.43 4.92
C TRP A 91 -1.75 -3.95 3.71
N CYS A 92 -2.66 -4.89 3.95
CA CYS A 92 -3.62 -5.35 2.97
C CYS A 92 -4.90 -4.49 3.08
N VAL A 93 -5.31 -3.89 1.98
CA VAL A 93 -6.51 -3.06 1.87
C VAL A 93 -7.54 -3.84 1.08
N PHE A 94 -8.70 -4.04 1.67
CA PHE A 94 -9.80 -4.79 1.08
C PHE A 94 -11.02 -3.91 0.93
N ASP A 95 -11.89 -4.28 -0.01
CA ASP A 95 -13.24 -3.76 -0.01
C ASP A 95 -14.22 -4.79 0.53
N CYS A 96 -15.05 -4.41 1.52
CA CYS A 96 -16.09 -5.31 2.04
C CYS A 96 -17.28 -5.32 1.07
N ASP A 97 -17.13 -6.09 0.01
CA ASP A 97 -18.17 -6.34 -0.96
C ASP A 97 -19.25 -7.32 -0.42
N ARG A 98 -19.93 -8.03 -1.33
CA ARG A 98 -20.99 -9.00 -1.00
C ARG A 98 -20.47 -10.36 -0.48
N ASP A 99 -19.16 -10.53 -0.23
CA ASP A 99 -18.58 -11.74 0.38
C ASP A 99 -17.86 -11.48 1.73
N PRO A 100 -18.60 -11.22 2.82
CA PRO A 100 -18.01 -11.06 4.16
C PRO A 100 -17.24 -12.29 4.65
N ALA A 101 -17.59 -13.49 4.17
CA ALA A 101 -16.91 -14.72 4.55
C ALA A 101 -15.52 -14.80 3.91
N GLY A 102 -15.40 -14.42 2.63
CA GLY A 102 -14.13 -14.24 1.92
C GLY A 102 -13.24 -13.21 2.59
N LEU A 103 -13.80 -12.06 2.94
CA LEU A 103 -13.09 -11.02 3.67
C LEU A 103 -12.54 -11.52 5.00
N ASN A 104 -13.37 -12.18 5.81
CA ASN A 104 -12.93 -12.73 7.09
C ASN A 104 -11.80 -13.74 6.93
N ARG A 105 -11.86 -14.63 5.93
CA ARG A 105 -10.76 -15.56 5.63
C ARG A 105 -9.47 -14.81 5.27
N ALA A 106 -9.55 -13.78 4.42
CA ALA A 106 -8.40 -12.98 4.03
C ALA A 106 -7.80 -12.22 5.22
N ILE A 107 -8.63 -11.65 6.11
CA ILE A 107 -8.17 -10.99 7.35
C ILE A 107 -7.40 -11.98 8.24
N GLN A 108 -7.93 -13.20 8.43
CA GLN A 108 -7.22 -14.23 9.22
C GLN A 108 -5.92 -14.65 8.52
N SER A 109 -5.92 -14.77 7.19
CA SER A 109 -4.72 -15.09 6.40
C SER A 109 -3.64 -14.01 6.56
N ALA A 110 -4.01 -12.72 6.49
CA ALA A 110 -3.09 -11.60 6.73
C ALA A 110 -2.53 -11.64 8.16
N LYS A 111 -3.39 -11.83 9.16
CA LYS A 111 -3.00 -11.93 10.57
C LYS A 111 -2.03 -13.09 10.83
N SER A 112 -2.24 -14.24 10.20
CA SER A 112 -1.32 -15.40 10.31
C SER A 112 0.10 -15.07 9.83
N LYS A 113 0.23 -14.15 8.87
CA LYS A 113 1.49 -13.64 8.32
C LYS A 113 2.02 -12.42 9.08
N LYS A 114 1.33 -11.99 10.15
CA LYS A 114 1.60 -10.75 10.92
C LYS A 114 1.51 -9.48 10.07
N PHE A 115 0.74 -9.53 8.98
CA PHE A 115 0.40 -8.35 8.18
C PHE A 115 -0.80 -7.63 8.81
N ASN A 116 -0.91 -6.34 8.54
CA ASN A 116 -2.09 -5.56 8.89
C ASN A 116 -3.16 -5.72 7.81
N ALA A 117 -4.43 -5.70 8.23
CA ALA A 117 -5.58 -5.77 7.36
C ALA A 117 -6.52 -4.61 7.69
N ILE A 118 -6.89 -3.84 6.67
CA ILE A 118 -7.92 -2.80 6.76
C ILE A 118 -8.95 -3.02 5.66
N TYR A 119 -10.20 -2.68 5.93
CA TYR A 119 -11.28 -2.86 4.96
C TYR A 119 -12.28 -1.71 5.04
N SER A 120 -12.83 -1.32 3.90
CA SER A 120 -13.96 -0.40 3.80
C SER A 120 -15.29 -1.14 3.89
N VAL A 121 -16.33 -0.46 4.38
CA VAL A 121 -17.72 -0.96 4.36
C VAL A 121 -18.62 0.17 3.85
N GLN A 122 -19.45 0.01 2.82
CA GLN A 122 -19.53 -1.12 1.86
C GLN A 122 -18.53 -0.99 0.70
N SER A 123 -18.04 0.21 0.41
CA SER A 123 -17.04 0.46 -0.62
C SER A 123 -15.95 1.41 -0.14
N PHE A 124 -14.77 1.38 -0.77
CA PHE A 124 -13.70 2.33 -0.45
C PHE A 124 -14.10 3.77 -0.79
N GLU A 125 -14.80 4.00 -1.89
CA GLU A 125 -15.30 5.32 -2.27
C GLU A 125 -16.24 5.89 -1.19
N LEU A 126 -17.12 5.07 -0.62
CA LEU A 126 -18.02 5.52 0.45
C LEU A 126 -17.24 5.93 1.71
N TRP A 127 -16.23 5.16 2.07
CA TRP A 127 -15.34 5.52 3.18
C TRP A 127 -14.58 6.82 2.88
N TYR A 128 -14.08 6.98 1.65
CA TYR A 128 -13.37 8.18 1.24
C TYR A 128 -14.27 9.43 1.26
N LEU A 129 -15.51 9.33 0.78
CA LEU A 129 -16.48 10.43 0.81
C LEU A 129 -16.76 10.92 2.25
N GLN A 130 -16.72 10.02 3.23
CA GLN A 130 -16.94 10.37 4.64
C GLN A 130 -15.84 11.27 5.22
N HIS A 131 -14.67 11.35 4.58
CA HIS A 131 -13.62 12.31 4.99
C HIS A 131 -13.98 13.75 4.66
N PHE A 132 -14.92 13.96 3.72
CA PHE A 132 -15.36 15.30 3.30
C PHE A 132 -16.71 15.69 3.91
N GLN A 133 -17.60 14.73 4.15
CA GLN A 133 -18.91 15.00 4.73
C GLN A 133 -19.47 13.83 5.52
N VAL A 134 -20.29 14.12 6.52
CA VAL A 134 -21.11 13.10 7.19
C VAL A 134 -22.28 12.71 6.27
N LEU A 135 -22.48 11.41 6.05
CA LEU A 135 -23.60 10.87 5.31
C LEU A 135 -24.64 10.30 6.27
N THR A 136 -25.89 10.79 6.19
CA THR A 136 -26.99 10.36 7.07
C THR A 136 -28.07 9.54 6.37
N GLY A 137 -27.95 9.34 5.05
CA GLY A 137 -28.92 8.62 4.23
C GLY A 137 -28.24 7.70 3.21
N ALA A 138 -29.02 6.78 2.64
CA ALA A 138 -28.54 5.91 1.58
C ALA A 138 -28.09 6.74 0.36
N ILE A 139 -26.94 6.37 -0.20
CA ILE A 139 -26.36 7.00 -1.38
C ILE A 139 -25.96 5.92 -2.37
N SER A 140 -26.22 6.15 -3.65
CA SER A 140 -25.87 5.20 -4.71
C SER A 140 -24.40 5.32 -5.14
N LYS A 141 -23.95 4.33 -5.91
CA LYS A 141 -22.58 4.31 -6.45
C LYS A 141 -22.22 5.49 -7.31
N SER A 142 -23.08 5.81 -8.27
CA SER A 142 -22.89 6.97 -9.13
C SER A 142 -22.85 8.29 -8.35
N GLU A 143 -23.56 8.38 -7.23
CA GLU A 143 -23.58 9.59 -6.41
C GLU A 143 -22.31 9.77 -5.58
N TYR A 144 -21.72 8.70 -5.03
CA TYR A 144 -20.44 8.85 -4.36
C TYR A 144 -19.33 9.24 -5.34
N ASP A 145 -19.30 8.64 -6.55
CA ASP A 145 -18.27 8.95 -7.55
C ASP A 145 -18.33 10.42 -7.94
N LYS A 146 -19.55 10.92 -8.22
CA LYS A 146 -19.79 12.33 -8.55
C LYS A 146 -19.34 13.27 -7.43
N LYS A 147 -19.75 13.00 -6.19
CA LYS A 147 -19.42 13.87 -5.05
C LYS A 147 -17.92 13.88 -4.76
N ILE A 148 -17.24 12.74 -4.86
CA ILE A 148 -15.79 12.67 -4.68
C ILE A 148 -15.10 13.50 -5.78
N SER A 149 -15.49 13.35 -7.04
CA SER A 149 -14.97 14.17 -8.14
C SER A 149 -15.14 15.68 -7.89
N GLU A 150 -16.30 16.10 -7.38
CA GLU A 150 -16.57 17.50 -7.01
C GLU A 150 -15.62 17.99 -5.91
N TYR A 151 -15.42 17.21 -4.83
CA TYR A 151 -14.48 17.57 -3.76
C TYR A 151 -13.02 17.59 -4.22
N LEU A 152 -12.65 16.73 -5.15
CA LEU A 152 -11.29 16.65 -5.69
C LEU A 152 -11.03 17.68 -6.80
N GLY A 153 -12.06 18.38 -7.29
CA GLY A 153 -11.95 19.32 -8.40
C GLY A 153 -11.61 18.66 -9.73
N ILE A 154 -11.99 17.39 -9.91
CA ILE A 154 -11.75 16.59 -11.12
C ILE A 154 -13.10 16.50 -11.85
N CYS A 155 -13.45 17.56 -12.57
CA CYS A 155 -14.62 17.61 -13.46
C CYS A 155 -14.20 17.52 -14.92
#